data_AF-A0A1C4U337-F1
#
_entry.id   AF-A0A1C4U337-F1
#
_cell.length_a   1.000
_cell.length_b   1.000
_cell.length_c   1.000
_cell.angle_alpha   90.00
_cell.angle_beta   90.00
_cell.angle_gamma   90.00
#
_symmetry.space_group_name_H-M   'P 1'
#
loop_
_entity.id
_entity.type
_entity.pdbx_description
1 polymer ?
#
loop_
_entity_poly.entity_id
_entity_poly.type
_entity_poly.pdbx_seq_one_letter_code
_entity_poly.pdbx_strand_id
1 'polypeptide(L)'
;MAWGEQVDIRLSRSRVAVRSPTAWPPDVKADSYAGIHDEGRSSPAYDHEMFVVILTYVADLAQIDDALQDHIVWLDQQYADGVFIASGRRLPRVGGVILARNLSREDLEHRLASDPFRQRGLAEYAVTEFVPSRTAMGFEHLLP
;
A
#
# COMPACT_ATOMS: atom_id res chain seq x y z
N MET A 1 -56.30 -23.81 -16.19
CA MET A 1 -55.30 -23.13 -17.04
C MET A 1 -54.52 -22.21 -16.09
N ALA A 2 -53.53 -22.76 -15.39
CA ALA A 2 -52.13 -22.92 -15.81
C ALA A 2 -51.29 -21.68 -15.47
N TRP A 3 -50.59 -21.78 -14.32
CA TRP A 3 -49.24 -21.29 -13.95
C TRP A 3 -48.90 -19.80 -14.21
N GLY A 4 -48.50 -19.00 -13.21
CA GLY A 4 -47.22 -19.04 -12.50
C GLY A 4 -46.35 -17.90 -13.07
N GLU A 5 -45.84 -16.95 -12.29
CA GLU A 5 -44.49 -17.09 -11.74
C GLU A 5 -44.23 -16.10 -10.61
N GLN A 6 -43.62 -16.67 -9.58
CA GLN A 6 -43.14 -16.04 -8.37
C GLN A 6 -41.64 -15.85 -8.56
N VAL A 7 -41.14 -14.63 -8.43
CA VAL A 7 -39.70 -14.35 -8.57
C VAL A 7 -39.01 -14.72 -7.26
N ASP A 8 -38.41 -15.91 -7.26
CA ASP A 8 -37.60 -16.45 -6.18
C ASP A 8 -36.13 -16.03 -6.40
N ILE A 9 -35.63 -15.08 -5.63
CA ILE A 9 -34.24 -14.60 -5.73
C ILE A 9 -33.35 -15.52 -4.87
N ARG A 10 -32.97 -16.67 -5.43
CA ARG A 10 -31.86 -17.49 -4.89
C ARG A 10 -30.51 -16.92 -5.33
N LEU A 11 -29.71 -16.52 -4.35
CA LEU A 11 -28.28 -16.24 -4.52
C LEU A 11 -27.54 -17.54 -4.87
N SER A 12 -27.22 -17.74 -6.15
CA SER A 12 -26.31 -18.79 -6.61
C SER A 12 -24.85 -18.37 -6.38
N ARG A 13 -24.16 -19.01 -5.44
CA ARG A 13 -22.69 -18.95 -5.34
C ARG A 13 -22.06 -19.76 -6.47
N SER A 14 -21.80 -19.11 -7.60
CA SER A 14 -21.05 -19.71 -8.70
C SER A 14 -19.55 -19.44 -8.51
N ARG A 15 -18.80 -20.46 -8.09
CA ARG A 15 -17.33 -20.48 -8.15
C ARG A 15 -16.89 -20.31 -9.61
N VAL A 16 -16.28 -19.18 -9.93
CA VAL A 16 -15.59 -19.00 -11.21
C VAL A 16 -14.25 -19.74 -11.12
N ALA A 17 -14.13 -20.83 -11.87
CA ALA A 17 -12.87 -21.53 -12.08
C ALA A 17 -11.95 -20.65 -12.92
N VAL A 18 -10.84 -20.20 -12.34
CA VAL A 18 -9.78 -19.51 -13.08
C VAL A 18 -9.05 -20.55 -13.92
N ARG A 19 -9.14 -20.41 -15.24
CA ARG A 19 -8.30 -21.15 -16.19
C ARG A 19 -6.98 -20.40 -16.37
N SER A 20 -5.87 -21.04 -16.04
CA SER A 20 -4.53 -20.67 -16.52
C SER A 20 -4.44 -20.88 -18.03
N PRO A 21 -3.74 -20.01 -18.80
CA PRO A 21 -2.32 -20.27 -19.10
C PRO A 21 -1.49 -18.97 -19.29
N THR A 22 -0.16 -18.95 -19.12
CA THR A 22 0.82 -19.39 -20.14
C THR A 22 2.23 -19.43 -19.52
N ALA A 23 3.05 -20.34 -20.02
CA ALA A 23 4.35 -20.78 -19.56
C ALA A 23 5.36 -19.67 -19.15
N TRP A 24 5.98 -19.88 -17.99
CA TRP A 24 7.18 -19.20 -17.50
C TRP A 24 8.45 -20.00 -17.96
N PRO A 25 9.61 -19.36 -18.19
CA PRO A 25 10.77 -19.97 -18.85
C PRO A 25 11.33 -21.25 -18.16
N PRO A 26 11.94 -22.16 -18.95
CA PRO A 26 12.23 -23.55 -18.56
C PRO A 26 13.36 -23.76 -17.55
N ASP A 27 14.04 -22.70 -17.08
CA ASP A 27 15.30 -22.85 -16.34
C ASP A 27 15.21 -22.53 -14.83
N VAL A 28 14.01 -22.27 -14.29
CA VAL A 28 13.84 -22.07 -12.85
C VAL A 28 13.52 -23.42 -12.20
N LYS A 29 14.48 -23.96 -11.42
CA LYS A 29 14.26 -25.19 -10.67
C LYS A 29 13.12 -25.00 -9.65
N ALA A 30 12.14 -25.89 -9.71
CA ALA A 30 10.92 -25.91 -8.89
C ALA A 30 11.18 -25.97 -7.36
N ASP A 31 12.41 -26.30 -6.95
CA ASP A 31 12.82 -26.42 -5.56
C ASP A 31 13.00 -25.06 -4.86
N SER A 32 12.91 -23.95 -5.62
CA SER A 32 13.12 -22.59 -5.10
C SER A 32 11.92 -21.99 -4.33
N TYR A 33 10.74 -22.64 -4.37
CA TYR A 33 9.52 -22.20 -3.66
C TYR A 33 8.91 -23.26 -2.73
N ALA A 34 9.60 -24.36 -2.49
CA ALA A 34 9.14 -25.39 -1.57
C ALA A 34 9.79 -25.18 -0.19
N GLY A 35 9.19 -24.33 0.66
CA GLY A 35 9.67 -24.23 2.04
C GLY A 35 9.23 -23.05 2.91
N ILE A 36 8.11 -22.37 2.65
CA ILE A 36 7.60 -21.36 3.60
C ILE A 36 6.32 -21.88 4.24
N HIS A 37 6.51 -22.73 5.25
CA HIS A 37 5.51 -22.95 6.28
C HIS A 37 5.50 -21.74 7.22
N ASP A 38 4.31 -21.20 7.42
CA ASP A 38 3.98 -20.17 8.40
C ASP A 38 3.99 -20.78 9.81
N GLU A 39 5.09 -20.57 10.54
CA GLU A 39 5.07 -20.66 11.99
C GLU A 39 6.26 -19.92 12.63
N GLY A 40 5.96 -18.75 13.21
CA GLY A 40 6.67 -18.20 14.38
C GLY A 40 8.13 -17.79 14.22
N ARG A 41 8.63 -17.58 12.99
CA ARG A 41 9.99 -17.10 12.75
C ARG A 41 9.92 -15.66 12.22
N SER A 42 10.37 -14.71 13.02
CA SER A 42 10.88 -13.43 12.52
C SER A 42 11.76 -13.74 11.31
N SER A 43 11.33 -13.33 10.12
CA SER A 43 12.13 -13.44 8.91
C SER A 43 13.55 -12.93 9.21
N PRO A 44 14.61 -13.53 8.63
CA PRO A 44 15.93 -12.92 8.72
C PRO A 44 15.75 -11.46 8.31
N ALA A 45 16.14 -10.54 9.19
CA ALA A 45 15.86 -9.11 9.05
C ALA A 45 16.20 -8.70 7.62
N TYR A 46 15.16 -8.53 6.80
CA TYR A 46 15.32 -7.77 5.59
C TYR A 46 15.55 -6.36 6.14
N ASP A 47 16.78 -5.86 6.05
CA ASP A 47 17.13 -4.47 6.34
C ASP A 47 16.51 -3.55 5.25
N HIS A 48 15.31 -3.87 4.78
CA HIS A 48 14.68 -3.33 3.58
C HIS A 48 13.35 -2.74 3.98
N GLU A 49 13.46 -1.59 4.60
CA GLU A 49 12.35 -0.78 5.05
C GLU A 49 11.96 0.15 3.91
N MET A 50 11.14 -0.33 2.97
CA MET A 50 10.57 0.48 1.89
C MET A 50 9.05 0.33 1.90
N PHE A 51 8.35 1.46 1.92
CA PHE A 51 6.90 1.49 2.08
C PHE A 51 6.24 2.41 1.06
N VAL A 52 5.13 1.95 0.50
CA VAL A 52 4.16 2.81 -0.19
C VAL A 52 2.98 3.04 0.74
N VAL A 53 2.68 4.30 1.01
CA VAL A 53 1.53 4.71 1.80
C VAL A 53 0.53 5.39 0.88
N ILE A 54 -0.69 4.86 0.85
CA ILE A 54 -1.80 5.42 0.09
C ILE A 54 -2.73 6.12 1.07
N LEU A 55 -2.89 7.43 0.89
CA LEU A 55 -3.85 8.25 1.61
C LEU A 55 -5.15 8.29 0.82
N THR A 56 -6.28 8.15 1.49
CA THR A 56 -7.63 8.35 0.92
C THR A 56 -8.38 9.37 1.78
N TYR A 57 -8.82 10.47 1.16
CA TYR A 57 -9.58 11.49 1.88
C TYR A 57 -10.97 10.96 2.23
N VAL A 58 -11.37 11.18 3.48
CA VAL A 58 -12.70 10.83 4.02
C VAL A 58 -13.50 12.08 4.44
N ALA A 59 -12.93 13.26 4.21
CA ALA A 59 -13.54 14.57 4.43
C ALA A 59 -13.69 15.32 3.09
N ASP A 60 -14.42 16.44 3.12
CA ASP A 60 -14.51 17.30 1.94
C ASP A 60 -13.18 18.00 1.62
N LEU A 61 -13.03 18.49 0.39
CA LEU A 61 -11.78 19.11 -0.04
C LEU A 61 -11.48 20.44 0.67
N ALA A 62 -12.49 21.14 1.19
CA ALA A 62 -12.26 22.39 1.92
C ALA A 62 -11.57 22.11 3.25
N GLN A 63 -12.03 21.08 3.98
CA GLN A 63 -11.37 20.63 5.21
C GLN A 63 -9.94 20.12 4.96
N ILE A 64 -9.71 19.47 3.81
CA ILE A 64 -8.36 19.06 3.40
C ILE A 64 -7.49 20.29 3.11
N ASP A 65 -8.01 21.28 2.40
CA ASP A 65 -7.31 22.53 2.09
C ASP A 65 -6.97 23.32 3.36
N ASP A 66 -7.88 23.38 4.33
CA ASP A 66 -7.66 24.04 5.62
C ASP A 66 -6.54 23.38 6.46
N ALA A 67 -6.32 22.08 6.29
CA ALA A 67 -5.25 21.34 6.98
C ALA A 67 -3.97 21.19 6.15
N LEU A 68 -3.97 21.64 4.89
CA LEU A 68 -2.90 21.36 3.93
C LEU A 68 -1.55 21.95 4.35
N GLN A 69 -1.55 23.17 4.89
CA GLN A 69 -0.31 23.84 5.28
C GLN A 69 0.41 23.08 6.42
N ASP A 70 -0.34 22.62 7.42
CA ASP A 70 0.22 21.85 8.52
C ASP A 70 0.73 20.48 8.03
N HIS A 71 -0.01 19.84 7.11
CA HIS A 71 0.42 18.61 6.48
C HIS A 71 1.73 18.78 5.69
N ILE A 72 1.91 19.90 4.98
CA ILE A 72 3.17 20.22 4.29
C ILE A 72 4.32 20.38 5.28
N VAL A 73 4.12 21.08 6.40
CA VAL A 73 5.15 21.22 7.45
C VAL A 73 5.54 19.86 8.02
N TRP A 74 4.57 18.97 8.23
CA TRP A 74 4.83 17.60 8.65
C TRP A 74 5.63 16.81 7.61
N LEU A 75 5.26 16.91 6.32
CA LEU A 75 6.02 16.28 5.21
C LEU A 75 7.47 16.76 5.17
N ASP A 76 7.70 18.07 5.28
CA ASP A 76 9.04 18.67 5.24
C ASP A 76 9.95 18.10 6.35
N GLN A 77 9.40 17.84 7.54
CA GLN A 77 10.13 17.19 8.63
C GLN A 77 10.51 15.76 8.28
N GLN A 78 9.63 14.99 7.63
CA GLN A 78 9.93 13.62 7.23
C GLN A 78 10.99 13.55 6.12
N TYR A 79 11.03 14.55 5.24
CA TYR A 79 12.11 14.71 4.27
C TYR A 79 13.44 15.11 4.93
N ALA A 80 13.41 16.03 5.89
CA ALA A 80 14.59 16.43 6.65
C ALA A 80 15.19 15.26 7.45
N ASP A 81 14.34 14.38 7.97
CA ASP A 81 14.74 13.14 8.65
C ASP A 81 15.26 12.05 7.69
N GLY A 82 15.13 12.26 6.38
CA GLY A 82 15.59 11.31 5.35
C GLY A 82 14.72 10.05 5.23
N VAL A 83 13.51 10.05 5.80
CA VAL A 83 12.60 8.90 5.77
C VAL A 83 11.61 8.93 4.61
N PHE A 84 11.26 10.11 4.08
CA PHE A 84 10.42 10.23 2.90
C PHE A 84 11.26 10.45 1.64
N ILE A 85 10.94 9.72 0.57
CA ILE A 85 11.62 9.80 -0.74
C ILE A 85 10.79 10.65 -1.69
N ALA A 86 9.48 10.43 -1.71
CA ALA A 86 8.56 11.14 -2.59
C ALA A 86 7.16 11.16 -1.98
N SER A 87 6.40 12.20 -2.29
CA SER A 87 5.01 12.33 -1.91
C SER A 87 4.26 13.18 -2.93
N GLY A 88 2.95 12.98 -3.02
CA GLY A 88 2.13 13.79 -3.90
C GLY A 88 0.66 13.43 -3.84
N ARG A 89 -0.19 14.35 -4.32
CA ARG A 89 -1.62 14.09 -4.46
C ARG A 89 -1.88 13.02 -5.53
N ARG A 90 -2.91 12.21 -5.31
CA ARG A 90 -3.47 11.33 -6.34
C ARG A 90 -4.22 12.17 -7.39
N LEU A 91 -4.35 11.62 -8.60
CA LEU A 91 -5.19 12.16 -9.67
C LEU A 91 -6.26 11.12 -10.04
N PRO A 92 -7.56 11.39 -9.85
CA PRO A 92 -8.16 12.64 -9.31
C PRO A 92 -7.76 12.90 -7.85
N ARG A 93 -7.96 14.15 -7.38
CA ARG A 93 -7.57 14.61 -6.02
C ARG A 93 -8.47 14.00 -4.94
N VAL A 94 -8.29 12.71 -4.69
CA VAL A 94 -9.04 11.91 -3.69
C VAL A 94 -8.14 11.42 -2.55
N GLY A 95 -6.90 11.88 -2.50
CA GLY A 95 -5.90 11.39 -1.57
C GLY A 95 -4.48 11.76 -1.98
N GLY A 96 -3.53 11.03 -1.42
CA GLY A 96 -2.10 11.16 -1.67
C GLY A 96 -1.38 9.83 -1.73
N VAL A 97 -0.12 9.87 -2.14
CA VAL A 97 0.83 8.76 -2.09
C VAL A 97 2.09 9.26 -1.42
N ILE A 98 2.68 8.43 -0.57
CA ILE A 98 4.00 8.65 0.03
C ILE A 98 4.85 7.40 -0.23
N LEU A 99 6.10 7.61 -0.62
CA LEU A 99 7.14 6.59 -0.68
C LEU A 99 8.14 6.87 0.44
N ALA A 100 8.30 5.92 1.35
CA ALA A 100 9.14 6.06 2.55
C ALA A 100 10.17 4.94 2.64
N ARG A 101 11.31 5.24 3.30
CA ARG A 101 12.37 4.27 3.58
C ARG A 101 13.13 4.52 4.89
N ASN A 102 13.99 3.58 5.27
CA ASN A 102 14.91 3.69 6.42
C ASN A 102 14.17 3.89 7.76
N LEU A 103 13.06 3.19 7.95
CA LEU A 103 12.31 3.20 9.20
C LEU A 103 11.53 1.90 9.38
N SER A 104 11.39 1.44 10.61
CA SER A 104 10.57 0.25 10.87
C SER A 104 9.09 0.52 10.56
N ARG A 105 8.30 -0.55 10.39
CA ARG A 105 6.84 -0.40 10.26
C ARG A 105 6.24 0.36 11.46
N GLU A 106 6.74 0.11 12.66
CA GLU A 106 6.26 0.78 13.88
C GLU A 106 6.58 2.29 13.86
N ASP A 107 7.81 2.66 13.49
CA ASP A 107 8.21 4.06 13.36
C ASP A 107 7.41 4.79 12.27
N LEU A 108 7.14 4.11 11.15
CA LEU A 108 6.28 4.65 10.11
C LEU A 108 4.89 4.93 10.64
N GLU A 109 4.25 3.97 11.32
CA GLU A 109 2.91 4.17 11.90
C GLU A 109 2.89 5.31 12.91
N HIS A 110 3.91 5.43 13.76
CA HIS A 110 4.03 6.54 14.70
C HIS A 110 4.11 7.89 13.98
N ARG A 111 4.92 7.98 12.92
CA ARG A 111 5.02 9.19 12.08
C ARG A 111 3.69 9.50 11.39
N LEU A 112 3.01 8.51 10.81
CA LEU A 112 1.71 8.69 10.17
C LEU A 112 0.61 9.10 11.16
N ALA A 113 0.67 8.63 12.41
CA ALA A 113 -0.24 9.05 13.48
C ALA A 113 -0.09 10.54 13.84
N SER A 114 1.07 11.13 13.55
CA SER A 114 1.34 12.57 13.76
C SER A 114 0.93 13.47 12.60
N ASP A 115 0.54 12.91 11.45
CA ASP A 115 0.06 13.69 10.30
C ASP A 115 -1.22 14.48 10.68
N PRO A 116 -1.28 15.81 10.45
CA PRO A 116 -2.49 16.61 10.67
C PRO A 116 -3.75 16.06 10.01
N PHE A 117 -3.64 15.43 8.83
CA PHE A 117 -4.78 14.75 8.19
C PHE A 117 -5.24 13.54 9.00
N ARG A 118 -4.32 12.76 9.59
CA ARG A 118 -4.66 11.60 10.43
C ARG A 118 -5.24 12.03 11.77
N GLN A 119 -4.62 13.01 12.43
CA GLN A 119 -5.06 13.54 13.73
C GLN A 119 -6.45 14.15 13.67
N ARG A 120 -6.80 14.81 12.56
CA ARG A 120 -8.11 15.43 12.33
C ARG A 120 -9.14 14.48 11.72
N GLY A 121 -8.78 13.21 11.47
CA GLY A 121 -9.67 12.23 10.87
C GLY A 121 -10.08 12.56 9.43
N LEU A 122 -9.23 13.25 8.67
CA LEU A 122 -9.50 13.70 7.30
C LEU A 122 -9.08 12.70 6.24
N ALA A 123 -8.17 11.78 6.57
CA ALA A 123 -7.67 10.75 5.65
C ALA A 123 -7.42 9.40 6.33
N GLU A 124 -7.67 8.33 5.58
CA GLU A 124 -7.30 6.96 5.89
C GLU A 124 -6.00 6.58 5.16
N TYR A 125 -5.23 5.65 5.75
CA TYR A 125 -3.91 5.27 5.27
C TYR A 125 -3.85 3.76 5.07
N ALA A 126 -3.45 3.34 3.88
CA ALA A 126 -3.09 1.96 3.59
C ALA A 126 -1.58 1.88 3.36
N VAL A 127 -0.89 1.05 4.15
CA VAL A 127 0.57 0.88 4.10
C VAL A 127 0.89 -0.46 3.44
N THR A 128 1.73 -0.42 2.41
CA THR A 128 2.26 -1.59 1.73
C THR A 128 3.78 -1.59 1.83
N GLU A 129 4.34 -2.62 2.45
CA GLU A 129 5.77 -2.88 2.47
C GLU A 129 6.20 -3.59 1.18
N PHE A 130 7.35 -3.23 0.63
CA PHE A 130 7.89 -3.90 -0.55
C PHE A 130 9.41 -3.82 -0.62
N VAL A 131 10.03 -4.79 -1.29
CA VAL A 131 11.47 -4.80 -1.57
C VAL A 131 11.69 -4.46 -3.05
N PRO A 132 12.32 -3.31 -3.37
CA PRO A 132 12.69 -2.99 -4.74
C PRO A 132 13.66 -4.02 -5.31
N SER A 133 13.31 -4.63 -6.45
CA SER A 133 14.19 -5.60 -7.14
C SER A 133 14.91 -5.02 -8.35
N ARG A 134 14.47 -3.85 -8.82
CA ARG A 134 15.02 -3.12 -9.97
C ARG A 134 14.78 -1.62 -9.80
N THR A 135 15.71 -0.82 -10.29
CA THR A 135 15.61 0.65 -10.30
C THR A 135 16.04 1.20 -11.66
N ALA A 136 15.60 2.42 -11.99
CA ALA A 136 16.19 3.17 -13.08
C ALA A 136 17.59 3.69 -12.68
N MET A 137 18.35 4.15 -13.67
CA MET A 137 19.65 4.78 -13.42
C MET A 137 19.51 6.00 -12.49
N GLY A 138 20.38 6.10 -11.48
CA GLY A 138 20.37 7.16 -10.47
C GLY A 138 19.52 6.86 -9.23
N PHE A 139 18.78 5.75 -9.22
CA PHE A 139 17.96 5.31 -8.09
C PHE A 139 18.49 4.04 -7.42
N GLU A 140 19.71 3.61 -7.75
CA GLU A 140 20.33 2.38 -7.25
C GLU A 140 20.40 2.34 -5.72
N HIS A 141 20.49 3.51 -5.08
CA HIS A 141 20.46 3.63 -3.62
C HIS A 141 19.17 3.09 -2.98
N LEU A 142 18.08 2.93 -3.74
CA LEU A 142 16.81 2.34 -3.27
C LEU A 142 16.82 0.81 -3.26
N LEU A 143 17.82 0.17 -3.87
CA LEU A 143 17.98 -1.28 -3.80
C LEU A 143 18.46 -1.71 -2.40
N PRO A 144 18.13 -2.95 -2.00
CA PRO A 144 18.67 -3.58 -0.80
C PRO A 144 20.20 -3.69 -0.79
#